data_AF-A0A5R9JBM8-F1
#
_entry.id   AF-A0A5R9JBM8-F1
#
_cell.length_a   1.000
_cell.length_b   1.000
_cell.length_c   1.000
_cell.angle_alpha   90.00
_cell.angle_beta   90.00
_cell.angle_gamma   90.00
#
_symmetry.space_group_name_H-M   'P 1'
#
loop_
_entity.id
_entity.type
_entity.pdbx_description
1 polymer ?
#
loop_
_entity_poly.entity_id
_entity_poly.type
_entity_poly.pdbx_seq_one_letter_code
_entity_poly.pdbx_strand_id
1 'polypeptide(L)'
;MNTSEIARVQAYLRKLFGSDRIRVVKPARAGMSVEVAVEDETIGTLHRDEDEGEVSYAMHVTILEEDLPAAAPVPAQAGPGKAATGKAETGKAGPGQAGKPARR
;
A
#
# COMPACT_ATOMS: atom_id res chain seq x y z
N MET A 1 5.57 23.02 -18.93
CA MET A 1 5.60 21.54 -18.97
C MET A 1 4.93 21.07 -20.24
N ASN A 2 5.62 20.28 -21.06
CA ASN A 2 5.18 19.87 -22.39
C ASN A 2 4.59 18.45 -22.39
N THR A 3 3.92 18.04 -23.47
CA THR A 3 3.26 16.73 -23.58
C THR A 3 4.22 15.55 -23.31
N SER A 4 5.46 15.62 -23.80
CA SER A 4 6.45 14.56 -23.56
C SER A 4 6.86 14.46 -22.09
N GLU A 5 6.95 15.58 -21.38
CA GLU A 5 7.23 15.59 -19.95
C GLU A 5 6.08 15.01 -19.15
N ILE A 6 4.84 15.35 -19.52
CA ILE A 6 3.62 14.81 -18.90
C ILE A 6 3.60 13.29 -19.02
N ALA A 7 3.87 12.75 -20.21
CA ALA A 7 3.93 11.30 -20.42
C ALA A 7 5.03 10.63 -19.58
N ARG A 8 6.21 11.24 -19.48
CA ARG A 8 7.33 10.71 -18.67
C ARG A 8 7.00 10.70 -17.18
N VAL A 9 6.49 11.81 -16.64
CA VAL A 9 6.11 11.90 -15.23
C VAL A 9 4.96 10.94 -14.93
N GLN A 10 3.94 10.86 -15.78
CA GLN A 10 2.84 9.91 -15.59
C GLN A 10 3.34 8.46 -15.54
N ALA A 11 4.18 8.05 -16.50
CA ALA A 11 4.75 6.70 -16.51
C ALA A 11 5.59 6.42 -15.25
N TYR A 12 6.35 7.41 -14.78
CA TYR A 12 7.11 7.32 -13.54
C TYR A 12 6.19 7.13 -12.32
N LEU A 13 5.17 7.97 -12.15
CA LEU A 13 4.24 7.89 -11.01
C LEU A 13 3.47 6.56 -11.02
N ARG A 14 3.00 6.09 -12.18
CA ARG A 14 2.32 4.78 -12.30
C ARG A 14 3.22 3.64 -11.85
N LYS A 15 4.49 3.66 -12.28
CA LYS A 15 5.48 2.67 -11.85
C LYS A 15 5.79 2.78 -10.36
N LEU A 16 5.95 4.00 -9.84
CA LEU A 16 6.31 4.26 -8.44
C LEU A 16 5.23 3.79 -7.47
N PHE A 17 3.96 4.10 -7.78
CA PHE A 17 2.82 3.76 -6.94
C PHE A 17 2.17 2.41 -7.29
N GLY A 18 2.65 1.73 -8.34
CA GLY A 18 2.08 0.46 -8.80
C GLY A 18 0.63 0.55 -9.25
N SER A 19 0.22 1.71 -9.79
CA SER A 19 -1.17 1.99 -10.18
C SER A 19 -1.24 2.61 -11.56
N ASP A 20 -1.89 1.93 -12.50
CA ASP A 20 -2.12 2.42 -13.86
C ASP A 20 -3.21 3.51 -13.94
N ARG A 21 -3.90 3.75 -12.83
CA ARG A 21 -5.01 4.71 -12.73
C ARG A 21 -4.58 6.16 -12.58
N ILE A 22 -3.30 6.39 -12.29
CA ILE A 22 -2.74 7.74 -12.16
C ILE A 22 -2.69 8.41 -13.54
N ARG A 23 -3.15 9.65 -13.61
CA ARG A 23 -3.17 10.48 -14.81
C ARG A 23 -2.60 11.86 -14.49
N VAL A 24 -1.71 12.37 -15.34
CA VAL A 24 -1.21 13.74 -15.24
C VAL A 24 -1.94 14.58 -16.29
N VAL A 25 -2.79 15.48 -15.83
CA VAL A 25 -3.74 16.22 -16.66
C VAL A 25 -3.08 17.50 -17.17
N LYS A 26 -3.10 17.69 -18.49
CA LYS A 26 -2.55 18.89 -19.11
C LYS A 26 -3.40 20.11 -18.73
N PRO A 27 -2.77 21.24 -18.36
CA PRO A 27 -3.51 22.47 -18.08
C PRO A 27 -4.31 22.95 -19.28
N ALA A 28 -5.51 23.48 -19.03
CA ALA A 28 -6.40 24.00 -20.06
C ALA A 28 -5.81 25.21 -20.80
N ARG A 29 -4.93 25.97 -20.15
CA ARG A 29 -4.22 27.13 -20.72
C ARG A 29 -2.75 27.12 -20.32
N ALA A 30 -1.89 27.67 -21.17
CA ALA A 30 -0.49 27.87 -20.84
C ALA A 30 -0.35 28.73 -19.56
N GLY A 31 0.52 28.33 -18.65
CA GLY A 31 0.74 29.01 -17.36
C GLY A 31 -0.16 28.54 -16.22
N MET A 32 -1.14 27.67 -16.46
CA MET A 32 -1.94 27.06 -15.39
C MET A 32 -1.23 25.84 -14.78
N SER A 33 -1.57 25.53 -13.52
CA SER A 33 -1.05 24.36 -12.80
C SER A 33 -1.40 23.06 -13.52
N VAL A 34 -0.46 22.13 -13.56
CA VAL A 34 -0.69 20.75 -14.03
C VAL A 34 -1.32 19.99 -12.87
N GLU A 35 -2.36 19.21 -13.12
CA GLU A 35 -3.07 18.45 -12.08
C GLU A 35 -2.70 16.96 -12.16
N VAL A 36 -2.73 16.30 -11.01
CA VAL A 36 -2.57 14.84 -10.90
C VAL A 36 -3.90 14.26 -10.43
N ALA A 37 -4.39 13.29 -11.18
CA ALA A 37 -5.65 12.62 -10.91
C ALA A 37 -5.46 11.10 -10.78
N VAL A 38 -6.34 10.47 -10.01
CA VAL A 38 -6.48 9.02 -9.92
C VAL A 38 -7.90 8.68 -10.34
N GLU A 39 -8.03 7.87 -11.39
CA GLU A 39 -9.33 7.59 -12.02
C GLU A 39 -10.04 8.86 -12.51
N ASP A 40 -11.05 9.33 -11.79
CA ASP A 40 -11.85 10.51 -12.11
C ASP A 40 -11.67 11.65 -11.09
N GLU A 41 -10.77 11.48 -10.11
CA GLU A 41 -10.58 12.42 -9.00
C GLU A 41 -9.21 13.08 -9.05
N THR A 42 -9.17 14.41 -8.90
CA THR A 42 -7.92 15.18 -8.80
C THR A 42 -7.39 15.15 -7.37
N ILE A 43 -6.20 14.61 -7.18
CA ILE A 43 -5.57 14.43 -5.87
C ILE A 43 -4.49 15.48 -5.55
N GLY A 44 -4.06 16.26 -6.56
CA GLY A 44 -2.96 17.19 -6.35
C GLY A 44 -2.53 17.98 -7.58
N THR A 45 -1.48 18.77 -7.39
CA THR A 45 -0.85 19.57 -8.44
C THR A 45 0.59 19.14 -8.67
N LEU A 46 1.08 19.43 -9.87
CA LEU A 46 2.44 19.16 -10.31
C LEU A 46 3.04 20.44 -10.89
N HIS A 47 4.23 20.77 -10.43
CA HIS A 47 5.00 21.92 -10.88
C HIS A 47 6.34 21.45 -11.44
N ARG A 48 6.70 21.95 -12.62
CA ARG A 48 8.04 21.78 -13.18
C ARG A 48 8.86 22.97 -12.72
N ASP A 49 10.00 22.69 -12.11
CA ASP A 49 11.00 23.68 -11.73
C ASP A 49 12.29 23.42 -12.53
N GLU A 50 13.01 24.50 -12.82
CA GLU A 50 14.28 24.45 -13.53
C GLU A 50 15.24 25.41 -12.82
N ASP A 51 16.20 24.83 -12.11
CA ASP A 51 17.15 25.56 -11.27
C ASP A 51 18.56 25.11 -11.65
N GLU A 52 19.45 26.07 -11.91
CA GLU A 52 20.84 25.82 -12.32
C GLU A 52 21.04 24.81 -13.47
N GLY A 53 20.04 24.65 -14.35
CA GLY A 53 20.05 23.70 -15.47
C GLY A 53 19.57 22.29 -15.12
N GLU A 54 19.17 22.06 -13.88
CA GLU A 54 18.53 20.84 -13.41
C GLU A 54 17.00 20.97 -13.46
N VAL A 55 16.34 20.00 -14.09
CA VAL A 55 14.87 19.96 -14.14
C VAL A 55 14.36 19.07 -13.02
N SER A 56 13.57 19.66 -12.12
CA SER A 56 12.88 18.95 -11.06
C SER A 56 11.36 19.07 -11.19
N TYR A 57 10.64 18.12 -10.58
CA TYR A 57 9.18 18.10 -10.59
C TYR A 57 8.68 18.01 -9.15
N ALA A 58 7.97 19.04 -8.70
CA ALA A 58 7.36 19.09 -7.38
C ALA A 58 5.90 18.68 -7.47
N MET A 59 5.50 17.66 -6.71
CA MET A 59 4.11 17.22 -6.60
C MET A 59 3.57 17.59 -5.22
N HIS A 60 2.44 18.27 -5.18
CA HIS A 60 1.72 18.57 -3.95
C HIS A 60 0.42 17.78 -3.92
N VAL A 61 0.22 16.96 -2.90
CA VAL A 61 -0.97 16.13 -2.70
C VAL A 61 -1.68 16.61 -1.44
N THR A 62 -2.98 16.82 -1.52
CA THR A 62 -3.81 17.23 -0.39
C THR A 62 -4.79 16.11 -0.10
N ILE A 63 -4.86 15.67 1.15
CA ILE A 63 -5.83 14.66 1.61
C ILE A 63 -6.80 15.36 2.55
N LEU A 64 -8.10 15.24 2.29
CA LEU A 64 -9.15 15.81 3.13
C LEU A 64 -9.62 14.77 4.16
N GLU A 65 -10.08 15.24 5.32
CA GLU A 65 -10.58 14.35 6.38
C GLU A 65 -11.80 13.54 5.94
N GLU A 66 -12.66 14.11 5.08
CA GLU A 66 -13.86 13.46 4.54
C GLU A 66 -13.56 12.30 3.58
N ASP A 67 -12.36 12.29 2.97
CA ASP A 67 -11.90 11.23 2.09
C ASP A 67 -11.27 10.06 2.86
N LEU A 68 -10.98 10.26 4.15
CA LEU A 68 -10.38 9.23 4.97
C LEU A 68 -11.42 8.18 5.36
N PRO A 69 -11.08 6.89 5.31
CA PRO A 69 -11.93 5.87 5.91
C PRO A 69 -12.07 6.13 7.41
N ALA A 70 -13.20 5.73 7.99
CA ALA A 70 -13.36 5.74 9.44
C ALA A 70 -12.14 5.09 10.09
N ALA A 71 -11.51 5.78 11.04
CA ALA A 71 -10.30 5.31 11.70
C ALA A 71 -10.52 3.86 12.14
N ALA A 72 -9.77 2.93 11.53
CA ALA A 72 -9.90 1.53 11.89
C ALA A 72 -9.71 1.43 13.41
N PRO A 73 -10.56 0.68 14.14
CA PRO A 73 -10.29 0.43 15.55
C PRO A 73 -8.92 -0.21 15.59
N VAL A 74 -7.93 0.52 16.12
CA VAL A 74 -6.58 0.02 16.35
C VAL A 74 -6.75 -1.34 17.02
N PRO A 75 -6.31 -2.46 16.40
CA PRO A 75 -6.39 -3.74 17.07
C PRO A 75 -5.61 -3.56 18.37
N ALA A 76 -6.30 -3.71 19.49
CA ALA A 76 -5.73 -3.55 20.81
C ALA A 76 -4.40 -4.30 20.82
N GLN A 77 -3.29 -3.57 20.98
CA GLN A 77 -1.97 -4.17 21.07
C GLN A 77 -2.07 -5.28 22.12
N ALA A 78 -1.88 -6.52 21.69
CA ALA A 78 -1.89 -7.66 22.57
C ALA A 78 -0.75 -7.46 23.58
N GLY A 79 -1.11 -7.12 24.82
CA GLY A 79 -0.16 -7.00 25.91
C GLY A 79 0.63 -8.31 26.09
N PRO A 80 1.85 -8.23 26.65
CA PRO A 80 2.74 -9.40 26.76
C PRO A 80 2.04 -10.51 27.53
N GLY A 81 1.95 -11.68 26.88
CA GLY A 81 1.26 -12.86 27.38
C GLY A 81 1.73 -13.23 28.79
N LYS A 82 0.77 -13.36 29.70
CA LYS A 82 0.98 -14.01 30.99
C LYS A 82 1.24 -15.50 30.69
N ALA A 83 2.50 -15.91 30.76
CA ALA A 83 2.90 -17.29 30.62
C ALA A 83 2.11 -18.17 31.61
N ALA A 84 1.28 -19.06 31.07
CA ALA A 84 0.62 -20.11 31.81
C ALA A 84 1.65 -21.21 32.10
N THR A 85 2.05 -21.35 33.37
CA THR A 85 2.79 -22.52 33.87
C THR A 85 1.89 -23.76 33.71
N GLY A 86 2.24 -24.60 32.73
CA GLY A 86 1.64 -25.92 32.55
C GLY A 86 2.14 -26.90 33.61
N LYS A 87 1.20 -27.50 34.35
CA LYS A 87 1.44 -28.75 35.09
C LYS A 87 1.58 -29.90 34.08
N ALA A 88 2.76 -30.48 34.01
CA ALA A 88 2.96 -31.80 33.41
C ALA A 88 2.80 -32.85 34.51
N GLU A 89 1.82 -33.75 34.38
CA GLU A 89 1.87 -35.03 35.07
C GLU A 89 1.42 -36.16 34.13
N THR A 90 2.35 -37.08 34.01
CA THR A 90 2.52 -38.22 33.10
C THR A 90 1.40 -39.26 33.16
N GLY A 91 0.77 -39.53 32.01
CA GLY A 91 -0.05 -40.73 31.78
C GLY A 91 0.81 -41.90 31.32
N LYS A 92 0.81 -42.98 32.12
CA LYS A 92 1.58 -44.22 31.90
C LYS A 92 1.02 -45.03 30.72
N ALA A 93 1.92 -45.47 29.84
CA ALA A 93 1.65 -46.34 28.70
C ALA A 93 1.18 -47.75 29.13
N GLY A 94 0.15 -48.28 28.47
CA GLY A 94 -0.25 -49.69 28.51
C GLY A 94 0.20 -50.41 27.24
N PRO A 95 0.75 -51.65 27.30
CA PRO A 95 1.22 -52.34 26.12
C PRO A 95 0.13 -53.21 25.48
N GLY A 96 0.00 -53.04 24.15
CA GLY A 96 -0.02 -54.08 23.12
C GLY A 96 -0.90 -55.32 23.28
N GLN A 97 -1.84 -55.48 22.33
CA GLN A 97 -2.09 -56.78 21.70
C GLN A 97 -2.61 -56.56 20.27
N ALA A 98 -1.77 -56.91 19.29
CA ALA A 98 -2.08 -56.88 17.86
C ALA A 98 -2.76 -58.20 17.46
N GLY A 99 -4.01 -58.11 17.01
CA GLY A 99 -4.72 -59.17 16.30
C GLY A 99 -4.26 -59.30 14.85
N LYS A 100 -4.23 -60.54 14.37
CA LYS A 100 -3.79 -61.04 13.04
C LYS A 100 -4.45 -60.33 11.84
N PRO A 101 -3.96 -60.56 10.60
CA PRO A 101 -4.68 -61.57 9.81
C PRO A 101 -3.86 -62.45 8.84
N ALA A 102 -4.48 -63.59 8.54
CA ALA A 102 -4.55 -64.30 7.26
C ALA A 102 -3.28 -64.87 6.60
N ARG A 103 -3.20 -66.21 6.58
CA ARG A 103 -2.64 -66.99 5.47
C ARG A 103 -3.66 -68.05 5.07
N ARG A 104 -4.00 -68.00 3.77
CA ARG A 104 -4.36 -69.06 2.80
C ARG A 104 -4.92 -70.39 3.32
#